data_AF-A0AAE1DWK5-F1
#
_entry.id   AF-A0AAE1DWK5-F1
#
_cell.length_a   1.000
_cell.length_b   1.000
_cell.length_c   1.000
_cell.angle_alpha   90.00
_cell.angle_beta   90.00
_cell.angle_gamma   90.00
#
_symmetry.space_group_name_H-M   'P 1'
#
loop_
_entity.id
_entity.type
_entity.pdbx_description
1 polymer ?
#
loop_
_entity_poly.entity_id
_entity_poly.type
_entity_poly.pdbx_seq_one_letter_code
_entity_poly.pdbx_strand_id
1 'polypeptide(L)'
;MADFCEKLTAIVHISELPPISKFTYLQPLLKGEALAAINGLALTEANYETARDLLQQCFGRKKRIVFSHIQELLNLSVSGKTTADFWMLYDKLQTHIRSFKTLNITGAEYGVILTPLELSRLPENIR
;
A
#
# COMPACT_ATOMS: atom_id res chain seq x y z
N MET A 1 4.73 4.82 -14.53
CA MET A 1 4.51 5.15 -13.10
C MET A 1 5.45 4.40 -12.14
N ALA A 2 5.76 3.11 -12.35
CA ALA A 2 6.69 2.35 -11.49
C ALA A 2 8.12 2.93 -11.44
N ASP A 3 8.57 3.49 -12.56
CA ASP A 3 9.93 4.02 -12.76
C ASP A 3 10.31 5.20 -11.85
N PHE A 4 9.31 5.94 -11.37
CA PHE A 4 9.51 7.15 -10.56
C PHE A 4 9.90 6.81 -9.12
N CYS A 5 9.21 5.86 -8.47
CA CYS A 5 9.53 5.47 -7.10
C CYS A 5 10.88 4.76 -6.99
N GLU A 6 11.25 3.97 -7.99
CA GLU A 6 12.56 3.30 -8.01
C GLU A 6 13.70 4.31 -8.14
N LYS A 7 13.58 5.29 -9.06
CA LYS A 7 14.55 6.40 -9.17
C LYS A 7 14.60 7.27 -7.91
N LEU A 8 13.45 7.57 -7.31
CA LEU A 8 13.38 8.39 -6.09
C LEU A 8 14.09 7.68 -4.93
N THR A 9 13.88 6.37 -4.77
CA THR A 9 14.55 5.56 -3.74
C THR A 9 16.05 5.46 -4.04
N ALA A 10 16.46 5.21 -5.27
CA ALA A 10 17.88 5.10 -5.63
C ALA A 10 18.67 6.39 -5.39
N ILE A 11 18.13 7.56 -5.78
CA ILE A 11 18.84 8.85 -5.63
C ILE A 11 18.89 9.30 -4.16
N VAL A 12 17.79 9.10 -3.43
CA VAL A 12 17.67 9.52 -2.02
C VAL A 12 18.44 8.61 -1.07
N HIS A 13 18.54 7.31 -1.36
CA HIS A 13 19.04 6.31 -0.43
C HIS A 13 20.54 6.00 -0.60
N ILE A 14 21.14 6.30 -1.75
CA ILE A 14 22.57 6.02 -2.02
C ILE A 14 23.47 7.21 -1.66
N SER A 15 22.92 8.41 -1.52
CA SER A 15 23.70 9.62 -1.28
C SER A 15 23.70 10.03 0.20
N GLU A 16 24.88 10.19 0.80
CA GLU A 16 25.08 10.79 2.15
C GLU A 16 24.86 12.32 2.16
N LEU A 17 23.99 12.82 1.29
CA LEU A 17 23.70 14.25 1.21
C LEU A 17 22.86 14.71 2.40
N PRO A 18 23.05 15.95 2.87
CA PRO A 18 22.14 16.57 3.82
C PRO A 18 20.70 16.55 3.31
N PRO A 19 19.69 16.35 4.18
CA PRO A 19 18.28 16.28 3.79
C PRO A 19 17.80 17.50 2.98
N ILE A 20 18.29 18.70 3.32
CA ILE A 20 17.98 19.92 2.55
C ILE A 20 18.50 19.84 1.11
N SER A 21 19.72 19.32 0.90
CA SER A 21 20.30 19.14 -0.43
C SER A 21 19.52 18.10 -1.24
N LYS A 22 19.06 17.04 -0.58
CA LYS A 22 18.17 16.04 -1.19
C LYS A 22 16.84 16.66 -1.60
N PHE A 23 16.26 17.53 -0.77
CA PHE A 23 14.98 18.18 -1.10
C PHE A 23 15.13 19.14 -2.29
N THR A 24 16.19 19.95 -2.29
CA THR A 24 16.48 20.90 -3.39
C THR A 24 16.66 20.17 -4.72
N TYR A 25 17.25 18.98 -4.68
CA TYR A 25 17.41 18.14 -5.87
C TYR A 25 16.12 17.41 -6.26
N LEU A 26 15.31 17.00 -5.27
CA LEU A 26 14.09 16.24 -5.48
C LEU A 26 12.96 17.10 -6.07
N GLN A 27 12.71 18.29 -5.52
CA GLN A 27 11.53 19.12 -5.84
C GLN A 27 11.39 19.39 -7.36
N PRO A 28 12.45 19.75 -8.11
CA PRO A 28 12.34 19.99 -9.56
C PRO A 28 12.08 18.72 -10.39
N LEU A 29 12.40 17.55 -9.85
CA LEU A 29 12.19 16.25 -10.52
C LEU A 29 10.74 15.76 -10.38
N LEU A 30 9.98 16.30 -9.42
CA LEU A 30 8.58 15.97 -9.22
C LEU A 30 7.72 16.66 -10.29
N LYS A 31 6.76 15.93 -10.85
CA LYS A 31 5.80 16.45 -11.84
C LYS A 31 4.40 15.93 -11.56
N GLY A 32 3.39 16.65 -12.04
CA GLY A 32 1.99 16.25 -11.93
C GLY A 32 1.56 16.00 -10.49
N GLU A 33 0.91 14.86 -10.23
CA GLU A 33 0.39 14.48 -8.91
C GLU A 33 1.48 14.40 -7.82
N ALA A 34 2.72 14.05 -8.17
CA ALA A 34 3.82 13.97 -7.20
C ALA A 34 4.25 15.35 -6.71
N LEU A 35 4.28 16.34 -7.61
CA LEU A 35 4.55 17.72 -7.23
C LEU A 35 3.36 18.30 -6.45
N ALA A 36 2.13 17.98 -6.87
CA ALA A 36 0.91 18.41 -6.17
C ALA A 36 0.85 17.86 -4.73
N ALA A 37 1.31 16.63 -4.49
CA ALA A 37 1.29 15.99 -3.17
C ALA A 37 2.17 16.68 -2.12
N ILE A 38 3.24 17.36 -2.54
CA ILE A 38 4.13 18.09 -1.64
C ILE A 38 3.98 19.61 -1.79
N ASN A 39 3.02 20.05 -2.59
CA ASN A 39 2.82 21.46 -2.87
C ASN A 39 2.34 22.16 -1.60
N GLY A 40 3.01 23.25 -1.21
CA GLY A 40 2.80 23.92 0.09
C GLY A 40 3.83 23.58 1.17
N LEU A 41 4.70 22.59 0.95
CA LEU A 41 5.88 22.40 1.81
C LEU A 41 6.99 23.37 1.38
N ALA A 42 7.46 24.18 2.34
CA ALA A 42 8.66 24.99 2.13
C ALA A 42 9.89 24.09 2.01
N LEU A 43 10.85 24.49 1.17
CA LEU A 43 12.12 23.79 0.97
C LEU A 43 13.02 23.92 2.23
N THR A 44 12.75 23.08 3.22
CA THR A 44 13.46 23.06 4.50
C THR A 44 13.82 21.62 4.88
N GLU A 45 14.85 21.46 5.70
CA GLU A 45 15.29 20.16 6.19
C GLU A 45 14.19 19.42 6.95
N ALA A 46 13.43 20.14 7.80
CA ALA A 46 12.31 19.58 8.54
C ALA A 46 11.19 19.04 7.62
N ASN A 47 10.93 19.74 6.51
CA ASN A 47 9.87 19.36 5.57
C ASN A 47 10.29 18.26 4.59
N TYR A 48 11.59 17.97 4.47
CA TYR A 48 12.05 16.91 3.57
C TYR A 48 11.51 15.54 3.98
N GLU A 49 11.57 15.21 5.27
CA GLU A 49 11.05 13.95 5.81
C GLU A 49 9.54 13.84 5.55
N THR A 50 8.79 14.92 5.80
CA THR A 50 7.35 14.97 5.50
C THR A 50 7.06 14.81 4.01
N ALA A 51 7.81 15.50 3.14
CA ALA A 51 7.66 15.39 1.69
C ALA A 51 7.93 13.96 1.20
N ARG A 52 8.97 13.32 1.74
CA ARG A 52 9.31 11.92 1.43
C ARG A 52 8.17 10.98 1.83
N ASP A 53 7.66 11.11 3.05
CA ASP A 53 6.60 10.24 3.55
C ASP A 53 5.30 10.40 2.74
N LEU A 54 4.95 11.64 2.36
CA LEU A 54 3.81 11.90 1.47
C LEU A 54 4.00 11.27 0.09
N LEU A 55 5.19 11.41 -0.51
CA LEU A 55 5.51 10.80 -1.79
C LEU A 55 5.48 9.27 -1.71
N GLN A 56 5.94 8.69 -0.60
CA GLN A 56 5.87 7.25 -0.37
C GLN A 56 4.45 6.75 -0.07
N GLN A 57 3.59 7.57 0.52
CA GLN A 57 2.17 7.24 0.68
C GLN A 57 1.40 7.32 -0.64
N CYS A 58 1.66 8.36 -1.44
CA CYS A 58 0.95 8.57 -2.71
C CYS A 58 1.42 7.62 -3.82
N PHE A 59 2.72 7.40 -3.92
CA PHE A 59 3.34 6.65 -5.03
C PHE A 59 4.02 5.36 -4.60
N GLY A 60 4.22 5.14 -3.30
CA GLY A 60 4.87 3.93 -2.82
C GLY A 60 4.11 2.68 -3.23
N ARG A 61 4.88 1.61 -3.44
CA ARG A 61 4.38 0.29 -3.86
C ARG A 61 3.28 -0.26 -2.94
N LYS A 62 3.13 0.27 -1.71
CA LYS A 62 2.08 -0.07 -0.75
C LYS A 62 0.70 -0.08 -1.40
N LYS A 63 0.25 1.00 -2.05
CA LYS A 63 -1.10 1.03 -2.67
C LYS A 63 -1.28 -0.05 -3.76
N ARG A 64 -0.24 -0.30 -4.57
CA ARG A 64 -0.28 -1.34 -5.62
C ARG A 64 -0.29 -2.75 -5.03
N ILE A 65 0.52 -3.01 -4.00
CA ILE A 65 0.57 -4.31 -3.30
C ILE A 65 -0.77 -4.57 -2.62
N VAL A 66 -1.35 -3.56 -1.97
CA VAL A 66 -2.68 -3.65 -1.35
C VAL A 66 -3.75 -3.96 -2.38
N PHE A 67 -3.76 -3.22 -3.49
CA PHE A 67 -4.70 -3.46 -4.58
C PHE A 67 -4.55 -4.88 -5.15
N SER A 68 -3.31 -5.37 -5.33
CA SER A 68 -3.06 -6.75 -5.78
C SER A 68 -3.64 -7.78 -4.81
N HIS A 69 -3.40 -7.63 -3.50
CA HIS A 69 -3.97 -8.53 -2.50
C HIS A 69 -5.50 -8.48 -2.46
N ILE A 70 -6.11 -7.29 -2.62
CA ILE A 70 -7.57 -7.17 -2.71
C ILE A 70 -8.10 -7.86 -3.98
N GLN A 71 -7.44 -7.71 -5.13
CA GLN A 71 -7.83 -8.37 -6.36
C GLN A 71 -7.73 -9.91 -6.23
N GLU A 72 -6.67 -10.43 -5.62
CA GLU A 72 -6.51 -11.85 -5.33
C GLU A 72 -7.62 -12.37 -4.40
N LEU A 73 -7.99 -11.59 -3.39
CA LEU A 73 -9.10 -11.88 -2.48
C LEU A 73 -10.48 -11.88 -3.16
N LEU A 74 -10.72 -10.96 -4.09
CA LEU A 74 -11.97 -10.93 -4.87
C LEU A 74 -12.07 -12.12 -5.83
N ASN A 75 -10.94 -12.49 -6.45
CA ASN A 75 -10.84 -13.59 -7.40
C ASN A 75 -10.74 -14.98 -6.73
N LEU A 76 -10.72 -15.04 -5.41
CA LEU A 76 -10.67 -16.29 -4.66
C LEU A 76 -11.97 -17.09 -4.84
N SER A 77 -12.02 -17.96 -5.84
CA SER A 77 -13.07 -18.95 -6.01
C SER A 77 -12.72 -20.21 -5.22
N VAL A 78 -13.46 -20.47 -4.15
CA VAL A 78 -13.40 -21.75 -3.45
C VAL A 78 -14.77 -22.40 -3.56
N SER A 79 -14.82 -23.71 -3.81
CA SER A 79 -16.06 -24.46 -4.05
C SER A 79 -17.06 -24.29 -2.90
N GLY A 80 -16.57 -24.08 -1.67
CA GLY A 80 -17.40 -23.84 -0.48
C GLY A 80 -18.21 -25.06 -0.05
N LYS A 81 -17.91 -26.24 -0.60
CA LYS A 81 -18.70 -27.47 -0.44
C LYS A 81 -18.12 -28.41 0.62
N THR A 82 -16.85 -28.25 0.97
CA THR A 82 -16.17 -29.14 1.91
C THR A 82 -15.51 -28.35 3.03
N THR A 83 -15.33 -29.00 4.19
CA THR A 83 -14.58 -28.41 5.32
C THR A 83 -13.15 -28.04 4.92
N ALA A 84 -12.53 -28.80 4.01
CA ALA A 84 -11.20 -28.49 3.47
C ALA A 84 -11.19 -27.19 2.65
N ASP A 85 -12.23 -26.92 1.86
CA ASP A 85 -12.39 -25.65 1.13
C ASP A 85 -12.43 -24.46 2.08
N PHE A 86 -13.13 -24.60 3.22
CA PHE A 86 -13.20 -23.55 4.24
C PHE A 86 -11.84 -23.28 4.89
N TRP A 87 -11.10 -24.33 5.25
CA TRP A 87 -9.75 -24.17 5.82
C TRP A 87 -8.79 -23.53 4.81
N MET A 88 -8.85 -23.91 3.53
CA MET A 88 -8.05 -23.25 2.49
C MET A 88 -8.41 -21.78 2.30
N LEU A 89 -9.71 -21.44 2.34
CA LEU A 89 -10.15 -20.04 2.26
C LEU A 89 -9.63 -19.23 3.46
N TYR A 90 -9.75 -19.78 4.67
CA TYR A 90 -9.29 -19.15 5.89
C TYR A 90 -7.77 -18.91 5.88
N ASP A 91 -6.99 -19.91 5.49
CA ASP A 91 -5.53 -19.80 5.42
C ASP A 91 -5.06 -18.73 4.41
N LYS A 92 -5.72 -18.66 3.24
CA LYS A 92 -5.46 -17.62 2.25
C LYS A 92 -5.84 -16.23 2.77
N LEU A 93 -6.99 -16.08 3.42
CA LEU A 93 -7.39 -14.82 4.07
C LEU A 93 -6.36 -14.37 5.11
N GLN A 94 -5.90 -15.27 5.97
CA GLN A 94 -4.89 -14.98 6.99
C GLN A 94 -3.56 -14.54 6.38
N THR A 95 -3.17 -15.13 5.24
CA THR A 95 -1.97 -14.73 4.50
C THR A 95 -2.07 -13.27 4.02
N HIS A 96 -3.19 -12.87 3.42
CA HIS A 96 -3.40 -11.49 2.99
C HIS A 96 -3.49 -10.51 4.18
N ILE A 97 -4.16 -10.90 5.28
CA ILE A 97 -4.22 -10.10 6.51
C ILE A 97 -2.81 -9.86 7.08
N ARG A 98 -1.94 -10.89 7.09
CA ARG A 98 -0.56 -10.74 7.53
C ARG A 98 0.20 -9.75 6.63
N SER A 99 0.02 -9.82 5.32
CA SER A 99 0.61 -8.85 4.38
C SER A 99 0.07 -7.43 4.58
N PHE A 100 -1.21 -7.26 4.91
CA PHE A 100 -1.75 -5.95 5.25
C PHE A 100 -1.15 -5.37 6.53
N LYS A 101 -0.90 -6.21 7.54
CA LYS A 101 -0.21 -5.79 8.78
C LYS A 101 1.22 -5.35 8.52
N THR A 102 2.00 -6.06 7.70
CA THR A 102 3.38 -5.64 7.34
C THR A 102 3.40 -4.35 6.53
N LEU A 103 2.31 -4.04 5.84
CA LEU A 103 2.13 -2.77 5.14
C LEU A 103 1.62 -1.65 6.06
N ASN A 104 1.44 -1.84 7.38
CA ASN A 104 0.81 -0.87 8.28
C ASN A 104 -0.60 -0.46 7.81
N ILE A 105 -1.45 -1.44 7.55
CA ILE A 105 -2.88 -1.24 7.29
C ILE A 105 -3.63 -1.81 8.49
N THR A 106 -4.49 -0.98 9.04
CA THR A 106 -5.23 -1.28 10.26
C THR A 106 -6.43 -2.18 9.99
N GLY A 107 -6.91 -2.85 11.05
CA GLY A 107 -8.13 -3.67 10.99
C GLY A 107 -9.36 -2.92 10.52
N ALA A 108 -9.44 -1.62 10.84
CA ALA A 108 -10.51 -0.76 10.37
C ALA A 108 -10.46 -0.56 8.84
N GLU A 109 -9.27 -0.39 8.26
CA GLU A 109 -9.12 -0.12 6.82
C GLU A 109 -9.42 -1.35 5.96
N TYR A 110 -8.93 -2.54 6.31
CA TYR A 110 -9.25 -3.75 5.56
C TYR A 110 -10.62 -4.35 5.92
N GLY A 111 -11.14 -4.08 7.13
CA GLY A 111 -12.44 -4.60 7.59
C GLY A 111 -13.60 -4.18 6.68
N VAL A 112 -13.57 -2.96 6.15
CA VAL A 112 -14.56 -2.46 5.17
C VAL A 112 -14.64 -3.35 3.93
N ILE A 113 -13.56 -4.03 3.57
CA ILE A 113 -13.47 -4.90 2.38
C ILE A 113 -13.65 -6.38 2.76
N LEU A 114 -13.01 -6.81 3.86
CA LEU A 114 -13.02 -8.22 4.28
C LEU A 114 -14.37 -8.65 4.85
N THR A 115 -15.06 -7.81 5.63
CA THR A 115 -16.37 -8.15 6.19
C THR A 115 -17.40 -8.53 5.12
N PRO A 116 -17.64 -7.72 4.06
CA PRO A 116 -18.56 -8.12 3.00
C PRO A 116 -18.05 -9.33 2.19
N LEU A 117 -16.73 -9.50 2.05
CA LEU A 117 -16.14 -10.66 1.37
C LEU A 117 -16.42 -11.95 2.16
N GLU A 118 -16.16 -11.96 3.46
CA GLU A 118 -16.44 -13.10 4.35
C GLU A 118 -17.93 -13.47 4.32
N LEU A 119 -18.82 -12.48 4.43
CA LEU A 119 -20.28 -12.69 4.35
C LEU A 119 -20.74 -13.24 3.00
N SER A 120 -20.06 -12.90 1.91
CA SER A 120 -20.38 -13.40 0.57
C SER A 120 -19.92 -14.83 0.31
N ARG A 121 -18.97 -15.34 1.11
CA ARG A 121 -18.34 -16.66 0.94
C ARG A 121 -18.80 -17.67 1.99
N LEU A 122 -19.44 -17.23 3.06
CA LEU A 122 -20.12 -18.09 4.02
C LEU A 122 -21.37 -18.72 3.35
N PRO A 123 -21.58 -20.03 3.51
CA PRO A 123 -22.76 -20.68 2.98
C PRO A 123 -23.99 -20.23 3.78
N GLU A 124 -25.16 -20.20 3.14
CA GLU A 124 -26.38 -19.64 3.75
C GLU A 124 -26.80 -20.31 5.07
N ASN A 125 -26.32 -21.52 5.35
CA ASN A 125 -26.59 -22.23 6.59
C ASN A 125 -25.75 -21.75 7.79
N ILE A 126 -24.75 -20.89 7.58
CA ILE A 126 -23.87 -20.31 8.62
C ILE A 126 -23.98 -18.77 8.64
N ARG A 127 -24.69 -18.18 7.68
CA ARG A 127 -24.84 -16.73 7.52
C ARG A 127 -25.92 -16.14 8.43
#